data_AF-A0A9X2KKY0-F1
#
_entry.id   AF-A0A9X2KKY0-F1
#
_cell.length_a   1.000
_cell.length_b   1.000
_cell.length_c   1.000
_cell.angle_alpha   90.00
_cell.angle_beta   90.00
_cell.angle_gamma   90.00
#
_symmetry.space_group_name_H-M   'P 1'
#
loop_
_entity.id
_entity.type
_entity.pdbx_description
1 polymer ?
#
loop_
_entity_poly.entity_id
_entity_poly.type
_entity_poly.pdbx_seq_one_letter_code
_entity_poly.pdbx_strand_id
1 'polypeptide(L)'
;MQYPPACPLRLGHVLLFTPDVMASVAFMTEALGMGLADHAQDVIAFCCARKDSDHHVVAFAKSAGVGFHHASFQVSDPDEVGRGGRALADKAARGDWGCGRHTIGSNFFHYIQDPWGSWFEYYADLDFIDDYALWKSTNYDLADSLASWGPKLPDDFVHNYEAEPVAASA
;
A
#
# COMPACT_ATOMS: atom_id res chain seq x y z
N MET A 1 -1.41 -6.99 31.51
CA MET A 1 -0.24 -7.45 30.74
C MET A 1 -0.09 -6.50 29.57
N GLN A 2 1.07 -5.85 29.43
CA GLN A 2 1.34 -4.97 28.29
C GLN A 2 2.12 -5.80 27.28
N TYR A 3 1.58 -5.97 26.07
CA TYR A 3 2.27 -6.65 24.98
C TYR A 3 3.52 -5.85 24.57
N PRO A 4 4.58 -6.50 24.07
CA PRO A 4 5.73 -5.78 23.55
C PRO A 4 5.30 -4.85 22.40
N PRO A 5 5.97 -3.70 22.21
CA PRO A 5 5.76 -2.85 21.05
C PRO A 5 5.97 -3.61 19.75
N ALA A 6 5.21 -3.26 18.70
CA ALA A 6 5.44 -3.81 17.37
C ALA A 6 6.85 -3.49 16.87
N CYS A 7 7.52 -4.49 16.31
CA CYS A 7 8.89 -4.39 15.82
C CYS A 7 8.91 -4.63 14.31
N PRO A 8 8.89 -3.56 13.48
CA PRO A 8 8.96 -3.75 12.04
C PRO A 8 10.29 -4.41 11.63
N LEU A 9 10.16 -5.46 10.81
CA LEU A 9 11.27 -6.29 10.35
C LEU A 9 12.00 -5.67 9.16
N ARG A 10 11.24 -5.06 8.24
CA ARG A 10 11.74 -4.39 7.03
C ARG A 10 10.68 -3.49 6.41
N LEU A 11 11.12 -2.61 5.50
CA LEU A 11 10.24 -2.01 4.50
C LEU A 11 9.80 -3.10 3.51
N GLY A 12 8.50 -3.23 3.27
CA GLY A 12 7.93 -4.11 2.25
C GLY A 12 7.76 -3.40 0.93
N HIS A 13 6.85 -2.44 0.91
CA HIS A 13 6.50 -1.70 -0.28
C HIS A 13 6.27 -0.21 -0.01
N VAL A 14 6.29 0.54 -1.10
CA VAL A 14 5.84 1.93 -1.14
C VAL A 14 4.75 2.06 -2.19
N LEU A 15 3.78 2.93 -1.93
CA LEU A 15 2.77 3.31 -2.91
C LEU A 15 2.90 4.80 -3.23
N LEU A 16 2.85 5.12 -4.51
CA LEU A 16 2.94 6.47 -5.03
C LEU A 16 1.67 6.88 -5.76
N PHE A 17 1.24 8.12 -5.58
CA PHE A 17 0.25 8.74 -6.43
C PHE A 17 0.87 9.14 -7.78
N THR A 18 0.09 8.99 -8.86
CA THR A 18 0.48 9.37 -10.22
C THR A 18 -0.74 9.76 -11.07
N PRO A 19 -0.63 10.70 -12.02
CA PRO A 19 -1.70 11.00 -12.97
C PRO A 19 -1.93 9.90 -14.01
N ASP A 20 -0.93 9.06 -14.28
CA ASP A 20 -1.01 7.97 -15.25
C ASP A 20 -0.36 6.71 -14.70
N VAL A 21 -1.19 5.82 -14.15
CA VAL A 21 -0.76 4.56 -13.54
C VAL A 21 -0.10 3.66 -14.57
N MET A 22 -0.67 3.55 -15.77
CA MET A 22 -0.17 2.61 -16.78
C MET A 22 1.14 3.10 -17.41
N ALA A 23 1.34 4.41 -17.54
CA ALA A 23 2.64 4.96 -17.92
C ALA A 23 3.70 4.69 -16.84
N SER A 24 3.36 4.82 -15.55
CA SER A 24 4.25 4.45 -14.45
C SER A 24 4.61 2.95 -14.47
N VAL A 25 3.62 2.07 -14.72
CA VAL A 25 3.84 0.62 -14.89
C VAL A 25 4.75 0.33 -16.09
N ALA A 26 4.54 1.00 -17.23
CA ALA A 26 5.39 0.83 -18.41
C ALA A 26 6.84 1.20 -18.09
N PHE A 27 7.07 2.31 -17.35
CA PHE A 27 8.40 2.66 -16.88
C PHE A 27 9.01 1.57 -15.98
N MET A 28 8.28 1.05 -14.99
CA MET A 28 8.79 -0.01 -14.11
C MET A 28 9.14 -1.29 -14.89
N THR A 29 8.30 -1.68 -15.85
CA THR A 29 8.44 -2.96 -16.55
C THR A 29 9.44 -2.91 -17.71
N GLU A 30 9.46 -1.82 -18.48
CA GLU A 30 10.30 -1.68 -19.67
C GLU A 30 11.68 -1.09 -19.36
N ALA A 31 11.76 -0.11 -18.46
CA ALA A 31 13.03 0.55 -18.13
C ALA A 31 13.75 -0.14 -16.96
N LEU A 32 13.02 -0.54 -15.92
CA LEU A 32 13.60 -1.16 -14.72
C LEU A 32 13.52 -2.69 -14.72
N GLY A 33 12.83 -3.28 -15.70
CA GLY A 33 12.74 -4.74 -15.84
C GLY A 33 11.90 -5.42 -14.78
N MET A 34 11.05 -4.70 -14.04
CA MET A 34 10.14 -5.27 -13.04
C MET A 34 8.96 -6.03 -13.68
N GLY A 35 8.20 -6.76 -12.86
CA GLY A 35 6.95 -7.40 -13.26
C GLY A 35 5.74 -6.59 -12.81
N LEU A 36 4.63 -6.65 -13.56
CA LEU A 36 3.32 -6.18 -13.11
C LEU A 36 2.63 -7.36 -12.43
N ALA A 37 2.63 -7.39 -11.10
CA ALA A 37 2.04 -8.47 -10.35
C ALA A 37 0.53 -8.50 -10.58
N ASP A 38 -0.17 -7.44 -10.19
CA ASP A 38 -1.62 -7.30 -10.37
C ASP A 38 -1.99 -5.81 -10.54
N HIS A 39 -3.20 -5.55 -11.02
CA HIS A 39 -3.77 -4.20 -11.08
C HIS A 39 -5.29 -4.23 -11.01
N ALA A 40 -5.90 -3.09 -10.69
CA ALA A 40 -7.34 -2.89 -10.88
C ALA A 40 -7.56 -1.72 -11.81
N GLN A 41 -7.94 -2.04 -13.05
CA GLN A 41 -8.13 -1.08 -14.13
C GLN A 41 -6.88 -0.18 -14.30
N ASP A 42 -7.06 1.09 -14.63
CA ASP A 42 -6.00 2.10 -14.68
C ASP A 42 -5.90 2.92 -13.37
N VAL A 43 -6.44 2.39 -12.27
CA VAL A 43 -6.60 3.11 -11.00
C VAL A 43 -5.53 2.73 -9.98
N ILE A 44 -5.18 1.45 -9.87
CA ILE A 44 -4.15 0.98 -8.95
C ILE A 44 -3.37 -0.17 -9.56
N ALA A 45 -2.05 -0.19 -9.40
CA ALA A 45 -1.18 -1.22 -9.95
C ALA A 45 -0.01 -1.57 -9.01
N PHE A 46 0.41 -2.82 -9.06
CA PHE A 46 1.36 -3.42 -8.12
C PHE A 46 2.52 -4.06 -8.89
N CYS A 47 3.74 -3.59 -8.65
CA CYS A 47 4.95 -4.05 -9.33
C CYS A 47 5.87 -4.83 -8.39
N CYS A 48 6.42 -5.94 -8.90
CA CYS A 48 7.29 -6.86 -8.18
C CYS A 48 8.67 -6.99 -8.85
N ALA A 49 9.66 -7.49 -8.11
CA ALA A 49 10.87 -7.99 -8.75
C ALA A 49 10.56 -9.27 -9.55
N ARG A 50 11.43 -9.62 -10.51
CA ARG A 50 11.19 -10.76 -11.41
C ARG A 50 11.30 -12.12 -10.73
N LYS A 51 12.03 -12.20 -9.62
CA LYS A 51 12.29 -13.43 -8.87
C LYS A 51 12.37 -13.10 -7.39
N ASP A 52 12.01 -14.08 -6.56
CA ASP A 52 12.12 -14.04 -5.11
C ASP A 52 11.56 -12.72 -4.52
N SER A 53 10.36 -12.35 -4.95
CA SER A 53 9.75 -11.06 -4.61
C SER A 53 8.51 -11.26 -3.78
N ASP A 54 8.26 -10.37 -2.83
CA ASP A 54 6.89 -10.14 -2.40
C ASP A 54 6.02 -9.77 -3.61
N HIS A 55 4.71 -9.99 -3.50
CA HIS A 55 3.72 -9.65 -4.51
C HIS A 55 3.90 -8.24 -5.07
N HIS A 56 4.35 -7.30 -4.24
CA HIS A 56 4.79 -6.01 -4.72
C HIS A 56 5.82 -5.38 -3.79
N VAL A 57 6.65 -4.52 -4.38
CA VAL A 57 7.60 -3.66 -3.67
C VAL A 57 7.41 -2.18 -4.03
N VAL A 58 6.75 -1.91 -5.17
CA VAL A 58 6.32 -0.58 -5.60
C VAL A 58 4.89 -0.68 -6.12
N ALA A 59 4.03 0.24 -5.72
CA ALA A 59 2.67 0.35 -6.21
C ALA A 59 2.35 1.79 -6.64
N PHE A 60 1.32 1.94 -7.48
CA PHE A 60 0.84 3.22 -7.98
C PHE A 60 -0.66 3.34 -7.81
N ALA A 61 -1.14 4.50 -7.37
CA ALA A 61 -2.55 4.85 -7.37
C ALA A 61 -2.80 6.13 -8.17
N LYS A 62 -3.92 6.16 -8.89
CA LYS A 62 -4.31 7.30 -9.72
C LYS A 62 -4.66 8.52 -8.87
N SER A 63 -4.12 9.67 -9.24
CA SER A 63 -4.39 10.97 -8.60
C SER A 63 -4.28 12.10 -9.63
N ALA A 64 -4.64 13.33 -9.27
CA ALA A 64 -4.47 14.50 -10.14
C ALA A 64 -3.00 14.90 -10.33
N GLY A 65 -2.11 14.46 -9.44
CA GLY A 65 -0.68 14.76 -9.45
C GLY A 65 0.15 13.61 -8.90
N VAL A 66 1.48 13.76 -8.96
CA VAL A 66 2.40 12.85 -8.30
C VAL A 66 2.35 13.08 -6.78
N GLY A 67 2.66 12.05 -6.01
CA GLY A 67 2.83 12.21 -4.57
C GLY A 67 3.16 10.92 -3.85
N PHE A 68 3.56 11.01 -2.60
CA PHE A 68 3.71 9.86 -1.73
C PHE A 68 2.35 9.45 -1.14
N HIS A 69 1.99 8.16 -1.21
CA HIS A 69 0.79 7.66 -0.54
C HIS A 69 1.16 6.96 0.76
N HIS A 70 2.02 5.93 0.72
CA HIS A 70 2.41 5.24 1.93
C HIS A 70 3.72 4.46 1.82
N ALA A 71 4.31 4.19 2.98
CA ALA A 71 5.29 3.14 3.19
C ALA A 71 4.71 2.07 4.11
N SER A 72 5.00 0.81 3.78
CA SER A 72 4.47 -0.35 4.47
C SER A 72 5.58 -1.19 5.08
N PHE A 73 5.46 -1.51 6.36
CA PHE A 73 6.48 -2.18 7.13
C PHE A 73 6.01 -3.54 7.62
N GLN A 74 6.81 -4.57 7.32
CA GLN A 74 6.47 -5.93 7.67
C GLN A 74 6.60 -6.13 9.18
N VAL A 75 5.60 -6.76 9.78
CA VAL A 75 5.66 -7.30 11.15
C VAL A 75 5.51 -8.82 11.13
N SER A 76 5.72 -9.47 12.26
CA SER A 76 5.88 -10.93 12.31
C SER A 76 4.62 -11.70 11.99
N ASP A 77 3.46 -11.19 12.41
CA ASP A 77 2.18 -11.89 12.29
C ASP A 77 0.97 -10.90 12.27
N PRO A 78 -0.23 -11.38 11.91
CA PRO A 78 -1.44 -10.55 11.85
C PRO A 78 -1.85 -9.97 13.21
N ASP A 79 -1.44 -10.64 14.27
CA ASP A 79 -1.68 -10.28 15.65
C ASP A 79 -0.86 -9.02 16.02
N GLU A 80 0.39 -8.94 15.55
CA GLU A 80 1.27 -7.78 15.64
C GLU A 80 0.80 -6.63 14.73
N VAL A 81 0.23 -6.92 13.55
CA VAL A 81 -0.43 -5.90 12.70
C VAL A 81 -1.52 -5.19 13.49
N GLY A 82 -2.46 -5.94 14.07
CA GLY A 82 -3.57 -5.36 14.82
C GLY A 82 -3.15 -4.65 16.10
N ARG A 83 -2.28 -5.25 16.92
CA ARG A 83 -1.81 -4.63 18.17
C ARG A 83 -0.93 -3.41 17.91
N GLY A 84 0.00 -3.51 16.96
CA GLY A 84 0.91 -2.44 16.58
C GLY A 84 0.17 -1.25 15.98
N GLY A 85 -0.70 -1.52 15.02
CA GLY A 85 -1.56 -0.52 14.41
C GLY A 85 -2.45 0.18 15.43
N ARG A 86 -3.09 -0.56 16.34
CA ARG A 86 -3.89 0.04 17.41
C ARG A 86 -3.08 0.94 18.34
N ALA A 87 -1.87 0.52 18.71
CA ALA A 87 -0.99 1.31 19.57
C ALA A 87 -0.52 2.61 18.90
N LEU A 88 -0.41 2.63 17.57
CA LEU A 88 -0.16 3.85 16.79
C LEU A 88 -1.43 4.70 16.66
N ALA A 89 -2.58 4.09 16.40
CA ALA A 89 -3.87 4.78 16.31
C ALA A 89 -4.19 5.59 17.57
N ASP A 90 -3.92 5.04 18.76
CA ASP A 90 -4.14 5.74 20.04
C ASP A 90 -3.26 7.01 20.20
N LYS A 91 -2.23 7.18 19.37
CA LYS A 91 -1.33 8.35 19.33
C LYS A 91 -1.51 9.20 18.08
N ALA A 92 -2.15 8.66 17.05
CA ALA A 92 -2.34 9.33 15.79
C ALA A 92 -3.35 10.47 15.96
N ALA A 93 -3.02 11.63 15.39
CA ALA A 93 -3.93 12.77 15.38
C ALA A 93 -4.87 12.76 14.17
N ARG A 94 -4.66 11.83 13.23
CA ARG A 94 -5.30 11.76 11.90
C ARG A 94 -5.54 10.30 11.50
N GLY A 95 -6.41 10.13 10.49
CA GLY A 95 -6.90 8.90 9.86
C GLY A 95 -6.46 7.55 10.44
N ASP A 96 -7.44 6.68 10.71
CA ASP A 96 -7.22 5.27 11.00
C ASP A 96 -8.12 4.47 10.05
N TRP A 97 -7.54 3.69 9.14
CA TRP A 97 -8.35 2.72 8.41
C TRP A 97 -8.71 1.58 9.38
N GLY A 98 -7.74 1.07 10.13
CA GLY A 98 -7.91 -0.08 11.01
C GLY A 98 -7.34 -1.36 10.40
N CYS A 99 -7.54 -2.47 11.11
CA CYS A 99 -7.02 -3.78 10.72
C CYS A 99 -7.94 -4.47 9.69
N GLY A 100 -7.33 -5.00 8.62
CA GLY A 100 -8.04 -5.68 7.53
C GLY A 100 -7.15 -6.66 6.76
N ARG A 101 -7.70 -7.21 5.67
CA ARG A 101 -6.99 -8.06 4.71
C ARG A 101 -7.24 -7.52 3.30
N HIS A 102 -6.18 -7.25 2.55
CA HIS A 102 -6.29 -6.85 1.15
C HIS A 102 -6.81 -8.00 0.28
N THR A 103 -7.51 -7.66 -0.80
CA THR A 103 -7.83 -8.64 -1.85
C THR A 103 -6.59 -8.91 -2.70
N ILE A 104 -5.97 -7.85 -3.22
CA ILE A 104 -4.79 -7.95 -4.07
C ILE A 104 -3.53 -8.13 -3.21
N GLY A 105 -2.70 -9.12 -3.52
CA GLY A 105 -1.52 -9.50 -2.73
C GLY A 105 -1.84 -10.17 -1.39
N SER A 106 -3.12 -10.19 -1.00
CA SER A 106 -3.59 -10.89 0.18
C SER A 106 -2.89 -10.49 1.49
N ASN A 107 -2.25 -9.34 1.69
CA ASN A 107 -1.65 -9.08 3.01
C ASN A 107 -2.67 -8.65 4.06
N PHE A 108 -2.39 -8.95 5.34
CA PHE A 108 -3.01 -8.22 6.44
C PHE A 108 -2.45 -6.81 6.50
N PHE A 109 -3.27 -5.84 6.89
CA PHE A 109 -2.87 -4.44 6.98
C PHE A 109 -3.44 -3.78 8.24
N HIS A 110 -2.77 -2.74 8.72
CA HIS A 110 -3.36 -1.68 9.52
C HIS A 110 -2.75 -0.34 9.12
N TYR A 111 -3.58 0.58 8.61
CA TYR A 111 -3.14 1.91 8.16
C TYR A 111 -3.41 2.99 9.18
N ILE A 112 -2.41 3.84 9.40
CA ILE A 112 -2.46 5.05 10.21
C ILE A 112 -1.99 6.23 9.37
N GLN A 113 -2.71 7.33 9.38
CA GLN A 113 -2.32 8.52 8.65
C GLN A 113 -1.21 9.26 9.41
N ASP A 114 -0.18 9.66 8.67
CA ASP A 114 0.94 10.41 9.19
C ASP A 114 0.63 11.92 9.29
N PRO A 115 1.49 12.71 9.97
CA PRO A 115 1.28 14.14 10.12
C PRO A 115 1.31 14.96 8.82
N TRP A 116 1.85 14.42 7.73
CA TRP A 116 1.96 15.08 6.42
C TRP A 116 0.80 14.73 5.47
N GLY A 117 -0.11 13.86 5.90
CA GLY A 117 -1.29 13.46 5.13
C GLY A 117 -1.11 12.17 4.32
N SER A 118 0.12 11.64 4.27
CA SER A 118 0.40 10.30 3.76
C SER A 118 0.03 9.24 4.79
N TRP A 119 0.20 7.97 4.46
CA TRP A 119 -0.16 6.85 5.32
C TRP A 119 1.05 6.00 5.68
N PHE A 120 0.97 5.38 6.84
CA PHE A 120 1.86 4.36 7.32
C PHE A 120 1.08 3.05 7.43
N GLU A 121 1.67 1.95 6.98
CA GLU A 121 1.06 0.62 7.06
C GLU A 121 1.94 -0.34 7.84
N TYR A 122 1.33 -1.09 8.77
CA TYR A 122 1.88 -2.38 9.20
C TYR A 122 1.24 -3.49 8.39
N TYR A 123 2.05 -4.41 7.89
CA TYR A 123 1.55 -5.57 7.16
C TYR A 123 2.19 -6.88 7.59
N ALA A 124 1.50 -7.98 7.29
CA ALA A 124 2.01 -9.34 7.40
C ALA A 124 1.36 -10.23 6.33
N ASP A 125 2.02 -11.35 6.00
CA ASP A 125 1.46 -12.40 5.13
C ASP A 125 1.09 -11.90 3.72
N LEU A 126 1.99 -11.14 3.09
CA LEU A 126 1.89 -10.74 1.68
C LEU A 126 2.24 -11.94 0.79
N ASP A 127 1.47 -12.16 -0.28
CA ASP A 127 1.73 -13.22 -1.25
C ASP A 127 3.16 -13.12 -1.80
N PHE A 128 3.77 -14.26 -2.12
CA PHE A 128 5.15 -14.34 -2.60
C PHE A 128 5.20 -14.87 -4.02
N ILE A 129 5.99 -14.19 -4.85
CA ILE A 129 6.24 -14.50 -6.26
C ILE A 129 7.68 -15.03 -6.38
N ASP A 130 7.81 -16.34 -6.52
CA ASP A 130 9.10 -17.03 -6.70
C ASP A 130 9.69 -16.74 -8.09
N ASP A 131 8.89 -16.90 -9.14
CA ASP A 131 9.25 -16.55 -10.51
C ASP A 131 8.08 -15.85 -11.21
N TYR A 132 8.27 -14.56 -11.51
CA TYR A 132 7.28 -13.75 -12.21
C TYR A 132 6.89 -14.34 -13.57
N ALA A 133 7.78 -15.09 -14.24
CA ALA A 133 7.44 -15.73 -15.52
C ALA A 133 6.32 -16.76 -15.41
N LEU A 134 6.06 -17.27 -14.19
CA LEU A 134 4.97 -18.20 -13.88
C LEU A 134 3.74 -17.49 -13.30
N TRP A 135 3.90 -16.24 -12.86
CA TRP A 135 2.82 -15.43 -12.32
C TRP A 135 1.84 -15.02 -13.42
N LYS A 136 0.54 -15.10 -13.11
CA LYS A 136 -0.52 -14.64 -14.01
C LYS A 136 -1.15 -13.39 -13.42
N SER A 137 -0.76 -12.25 -13.97
CA SER A 137 -1.34 -10.97 -13.55
C SER A 137 -2.85 -10.94 -13.81
N THR A 138 -3.56 -10.42 -12.83
CA THR A 138 -5.00 -10.27 -12.81
C THR A 138 -5.36 -8.79 -12.86
N ASN A 139 -6.30 -8.45 -13.74
CA ASN A 139 -6.97 -7.16 -13.78
C ASN A 139 -8.28 -7.28 -12.98
N TYR A 140 -8.31 -6.72 -11.78
CA TYR A 140 -9.47 -6.80 -10.89
C TYR A 140 -10.50 -5.71 -11.19
N ASP A 141 -11.75 -6.00 -10.86
CA ASP A 141 -12.77 -4.96 -10.73
C ASP A 141 -12.50 -4.09 -9.49
N LEU A 142 -12.66 -2.77 -9.65
CA LEU A 142 -12.34 -1.81 -8.59
C LEU A 142 -13.20 -1.99 -7.33
N ALA A 143 -14.41 -2.52 -7.47
CA ALA A 143 -15.31 -2.78 -6.36
C ALA A 143 -14.76 -3.83 -5.38
N ASP A 144 -13.94 -4.76 -5.89
CA ASP A 144 -13.45 -5.92 -5.13
C ASP A 144 -11.93 -5.84 -4.86
N SER A 145 -11.25 -4.81 -5.36
CA SER A 145 -9.77 -4.79 -5.42
C SER A 145 -9.09 -4.40 -4.11
N LEU A 146 -9.76 -3.64 -3.24
CA LEU A 146 -9.09 -3.02 -2.08
C LEU A 146 -8.97 -3.97 -0.88
N ALA A 147 -10.07 -4.46 -0.33
CA ALA A 147 -10.05 -5.29 0.87
C ALA A 147 -11.05 -6.44 0.80
N SER A 148 -10.61 -7.62 1.20
CA SER A 148 -11.46 -8.79 1.37
C SER A 148 -12.37 -8.64 2.59
N TRP A 149 -11.81 -8.12 3.68
CA TRP A 149 -12.56 -7.73 4.87
C TRP A 149 -11.80 -6.66 5.65
N GLY A 150 -12.55 -5.88 6.42
CA GLY A 150 -12.02 -4.79 7.22
C GLY A 150 -13.09 -3.74 7.50
N PRO A 151 -12.74 -2.70 8.27
CA PRO A 151 -13.56 -1.50 8.42
C PRO A 151 -13.73 -0.76 7.09
N LYS A 152 -14.74 0.13 7.04
CA LYS A 152 -14.99 0.98 5.87
C LYS A 152 -13.73 1.81 5.54
N LEU A 153 -13.39 1.87 4.26
CA LEU A 153 -12.34 2.74 3.75
C LEU A 153 -12.56 4.20 4.18
N PRO A 154 -11.56 4.86 4.80
CA PRO A 154 -11.60 6.29 5.07
C PRO A 154 -11.66 7.08 3.77
N ASP A 155 -12.51 8.11 3.70
CA ASP A 155 -12.63 8.95 2.50
C ASP A 155 -11.28 9.61 2.14
N ASP A 156 -10.45 9.88 3.15
CA ASP A 156 -9.13 10.52 3.02
C ASP A 156 -8.02 9.56 2.54
N PHE A 157 -8.30 8.26 2.45
CA PHE A 157 -7.30 7.27 2.06
C PHE A 157 -6.79 7.51 0.63
N VAL A 158 -7.66 8.00 -0.25
CA VAL A 158 -7.33 8.27 -1.66
C VAL A 158 -6.96 9.74 -1.92
N HIS A 159 -6.86 10.56 -0.87
CA HIS A 159 -6.58 11.98 -1.02
C HIS A 159 -5.07 12.23 -1.13
N ASN A 160 -4.66 12.95 -2.17
CA ASN A 160 -3.26 13.32 -2.37
C ASN A 160 -3.02 14.76 -1.91
N TYR A 161 -2.54 14.90 -0.67
CA TYR A 161 -2.20 16.19 -0.07
C TYR A 161 -1.00 16.90 -0.75
N GLU A 162 -0.14 16.18 -1.48
CA GLU A 162 1.00 16.76 -2.19
C GLU A 162 0.62 17.36 -3.55
N ALA A 163 -0.55 17.00 -4.09
CA ALA A 163 -1.10 17.58 -5.32
C ALA A 163 -1.92 18.86 -5.07
N GLU A 164 -2.13 19.23 -3.81
CA GLU A 164 -2.79 20.50 -3.48
C GLU A 164 -1.87 21.68 -3.82
N PRO A 165 -2.42 22.80 -4.36
CA PRO A 165 -1.63 23.99 -4.54
C PRO A 165 -1.14 24.46 -3.16
N VAL A 166 0.19 24.57 -2.99
CA VAL A 166 0.80 25.13 -1.78
C VAL A 166 0.13 26.48 -1.54
N ALA A 167 -0.59 26.60 -0.42
CA ALA A 167 -1.19 27.87 -0.02
C ALA A 167 -0.05 28.90 0.01
N ALA A 168 -0.14 29.91 -0.86
CA ALA A 168 0.85 30.98 -0.89
C ALA A 168 0.92 31.58 0.52
N SER A 169 2.06 31.41 1.19
CA SER A 169 2.32 32.04 2.48
C SER A 169 2.23 33.55 2.27
N ALA A 170 1.24 34.18 2.88
CA ALA A 170 1.11 35.63 2.98
C ALA A 170 2.16 36.21 3.94
#